data_AF-A0A953M1C0-F1
#
_entry.id   AF-A0A953M1C0-F1
#
_cell.length_a   1.000
_cell.length_b   1.000
_cell.length_c   1.000
_cell.angle_alpha   90.00
_cell.angle_beta   90.00
_cell.angle_gamma   90.00
#
_symmetry.space_group_name_H-M   'P 1'
#
loop_
_entity.id
_entity.type
_entity.pdbx_description
1 polymer ?
#
loop_
_entity_poly.entity_id
_entity_poly.type
_entity_poly.pdbx_seq_one_letter_code
_entity_poly.pdbx_strand_id
1 'polypeptide(L)'
;MGKKAAGTGNTPSSLPSGKNGRSSRISRKSPGREENGSRINRHKGNYTWSGIQTESYKPKGGSWLDIARNVLIGNQGETARFHFRYFEIAPGGFSSLEQHRHEHVVVCIRGKGKVRMGRKRYTLGYLDTVYIAPDTIHQLSNPFHEPFGFFCVVNARRDKPKLIRQTIQGVPGRG
;
A
#
# COMPACT_ATOMS: atom_id res chain seq x y z
N MET A 1 -60.57 27.16 40.06
CA MET A 1 -60.37 28.09 41.20
C MET A 1 -58.86 28.33 41.29
N GLY A 2 -58.23 29.48 41.09
CA GLY A 2 -58.62 30.88 41.08
C GLY A 2 -57.57 31.67 41.87
N LYS A 3 -57.09 32.80 41.31
CA LYS A 3 -56.17 33.87 41.83
C LYS A 3 -54.73 33.82 41.27
N LYS A 4 -54.28 34.75 40.42
CA LYS A 4 -53.94 36.20 40.59
C LYS A 4 -52.82 36.41 41.64
N ALA A 5 -51.84 37.32 41.53
CA ALA A 5 -51.31 38.22 40.50
C ALA A 5 -50.08 38.94 41.09
N ALA A 6 -49.12 39.31 40.22
CA ALA A 6 -48.40 40.59 40.12
C ALA A 6 -47.44 41.14 41.22
N GLY A 7 -46.36 41.76 40.68
CA GLY A 7 -45.53 42.83 41.25
C GLY A 7 -44.03 42.52 41.14
N THR A 8 -43.07 43.38 40.79
CA THR A 8 -42.91 44.78 40.35
C THR A 8 -41.40 44.90 40.04
N GLY A 9 -40.92 45.42 38.90
CA GLY A 9 -40.54 46.84 38.75
C GLY A 9 -39.03 47.05 38.51
N ASN A 10 -38.71 48.05 37.67
CA ASN A 10 -37.44 48.78 37.43
C ASN A 10 -36.45 48.34 36.30
N THR A 11 -36.56 49.09 35.19
CA THR A 11 -35.57 49.53 34.16
C THR A 11 -34.47 50.48 34.72
N PRO A 12 -33.54 51.07 33.92
CA PRO A 12 -32.84 50.66 32.68
C PRO A 12 -31.29 50.85 32.77
N SER A 13 -30.49 50.39 31.79
CA SER A 13 -29.37 51.21 31.27
C SER A 13 -28.70 50.65 29.99
N SER A 14 -28.67 51.51 28.98
CA SER A 14 -27.60 51.77 27.99
C SER A 14 -26.84 50.62 27.31
N LEU A 15 -27.03 50.55 25.99
CA LEU A 15 -26.02 50.12 25.00
C LEU A 15 -24.73 50.96 25.12
N PRO A 16 -23.58 50.40 24.70
CA PRO A 16 -23.08 50.91 23.43
C PRO A 16 -22.67 49.81 22.44
N SER A 17 -22.93 50.14 21.18
CA SER A 17 -22.45 49.51 19.97
C SER A 17 -20.91 49.53 19.92
N GLY A 18 -20.28 48.37 19.73
CA GLY A 18 -18.83 48.25 19.57
C GLY A 18 -18.47 47.12 18.62
N LYS A 19 -18.08 47.50 17.41
CA LYS A 19 -17.63 46.63 16.31
C LYS A 19 -16.45 45.75 16.75
N ASN A 20 -16.43 44.49 16.29
CA ASN A 20 -15.40 43.98 15.37
C ASN A 20 -15.51 42.46 15.23
N GLY A 21 -16.11 42.03 14.12
CA GLY A 21 -15.96 40.67 13.62
C GLY A 21 -14.49 40.41 13.29
N ARG A 22 -13.83 39.62 14.12
CA ARG A 22 -12.75 38.72 13.68
C ARG A 22 -13.16 37.33 14.10
N SER A 23 -14.03 36.73 13.29
CA SER A 23 -14.03 35.28 13.17
C SER A 23 -12.62 34.90 12.74
N SER A 24 -11.82 34.44 13.70
CA SER A 24 -10.54 33.81 13.44
C SER A 24 -10.85 32.62 12.54
N ARG A 25 -10.69 32.87 11.24
CA ARG A 25 -10.73 31.84 10.21
C ARG A 25 -9.55 30.95 10.52
N ILE A 26 -9.77 29.92 11.35
CA ILE A 26 -8.86 28.81 11.54
C ILE A 26 -8.66 28.29 10.13
N SER A 27 -7.54 28.68 9.54
CA SER A 27 -7.06 28.13 8.28
C SER A 27 -6.88 26.65 8.55
N ARG A 28 -7.91 25.87 8.20
CA ARG A 28 -7.74 24.45 8.01
C ARG A 28 -6.68 24.37 6.92
N LYS A 29 -5.42 24.14 7.32
CA LYS A 29 -4.38 23.72 6.38
C LYS A 29 -5.02 22.61 5.57
N SER A 30 -5.28 22.89 4.31
CA SER A 30 -5.54 21.83 3.34
C SER A 30 -4.36 20.87 3.49
N PRO A 31 -4.57 19.54 3.57
CA PRO A 31 -3.46 18.61 3.65
C PRO A 31 -2.57 18.95 2.45
N GLY A 32 -1.38 19.48 2.73
CA GLY A 32 -0.51 20.02 1.71
C GLY A 32 -0.35 18.93 0.67
N ARG A 33 -0.51 19.28 -0.62
CA ARG A 33 0.07 18.45 -1.67
C ARG A 33 1.51 18.23 -1.23
N GLU A 34 1.87 16.99 -0.92
CA GLU A 34 3.27 16.65 -0.73
C GLU A 34 3.98 17.09 -2.01
N GLU A 35 4.84 18.10 -1.89
CA GLU A 35 5.44 18.74 -3.05
C GLU A 35 6.40 17.74 -3.71
N ASN A 36 6.33 17.65 -5.03
CA ASN A 36 7.24 16.82 -5.80
C ASN A 36 8.66 17.36 -5.68
N GLY A 37 9.46 16.77 -4.79
CA GLY A 37 10.83 17.18 -4.50
C GLY A 37 11.80 16.01 -4.43
N SER A 38 13.07 16.28 -4.74
CA SER A 38 14.17 15.32 -4.64
C SER A 38 14.44 14.94 -3.18
N ARG A 39 14.72 13.66 -2.93
CA ARG A 39 15.04 13.14 -1.60
C ARG A 39 15.85 11.86 -1.65
N ILE A 40 16.44 11.49 -0.51
CA ILE A 40 17.20 10.26 -0.33
C ILE A 40 16.48 9.37 0.69
N ASN A 41 16.02 8.20 0.25
CA ASN A 41 15.58 7.14 1.15
C ASN A 41 16.81 6.38 1.64
N ARG A 42 17.38 6.76 2.79
CA ARG A 42 18.60 6.13 3.31
C ARG A 42 18.30 4.71 3.81
N HIS A 43 19.01 3.71 3.29
CA HIS A 43 18.91 2.33 3.79
C HIS A 43 19.44 2.25 5.23
N LYS A 44 18.80 1.43 6.06
CA LYS A 44 19.11 1.29 7.50
C LYS A 44 19.59 -0.12 7.88
N GLY A 45 19.94 -0.96 6.90
CA GLY A 45 20.15 -2.38 7.12
C GLY A 45 18.84 -3.18 7.07
N ASN A 46 18.97 -4.51 6.98
CA ASN A 46 17.87 -5.48 6.94
C ASN A 46 16.75 -5.12 5.96
N TYR A 47 17.12 -4.51 4.82
CA TYR A 47 16.17 -4.12 3.76
C TYR A 47 15.04 -3.22 4.27
N THR A 48 15.41 -2.24 5.10
CA THR A 48 14.53 -1.15 5.56
C THR A 48 15.13 0.20 5.20
N TRP A 49 14.30 1.23 5.11
CA TRP A 49 14.70 2.59 4.73
C TRP A 49 14.14 3.64 5.70
N SER A 50 14.87 4.74 5.88
CA SER A 50 14.41 5.88 6.66
C SER A 50 13.19 6.51 5.98
N GLY A 51 12.15 6.83 6.76
CA GLY A 51 10.92 7.45 6.26
C GLY A 51 10.03 6.54 5.40
N ILE A 52 10.38 5.25 5.23
CA ILE A 52 9.53 4.26 4.55
C ILE A 52 8.93 3.31 5.57
N GLN A 53 7.60 3.20 5.57
CA GLN A 53 6.89 2.25 6.41
C GLN A 53 6.86 0.88 5.74
N THR A 54 7.27 -0.15 6.47
CA THR A 54 7.02 -1.54 6.10
C THR A 54 5.57 -1.88 6.39
N GLU A 55 4.81 -2.16 5.35
CA GLU A 55 3.44 -2.64 5.48
C GLU A 55 3.45 -4.18 5.49
N SER A 56 3.02 -4.78 6.59
CA SER A 56 2.62 -6.19 6.58
C SER A 56 1.39 -6.33 5.70
N TYR A 57 1.45 -7.19 4.68
CA TYR A 57 0.34 -7.37 3.76
C TYR A 57 -0.88 -7.97 4.50
N LYS A 58 -2.10 -7.54 4.11
CA LYS A 58 -3.45 -7.77 4.71
C LYS A 58 -3.65 -9.10 5.50
N PRO A 59 -4.52 -9.12 6.53
CA PRO A 59 -4.54 -10.12 7.61
C PRO A 59 -4.68 -11.58 7.14
N LYS A 60 -4.17 -12.50 7.98
CA LYS A 60 -4.12 -13.96 7.77
C LYS A 60 -5.46 -14.52 7.28
N GLY A 61 -5.44 -15.23 6.14
CA GLY A 61 -6.60 -15.90 5.54
C GLY A 61 -6.84 -15.66 4.04
N GLY A 62 -6.01 -14.84 3.37
CA GLY A 62 -6.10 -14.58 1.92
C GLY A 62 -5.28 -15.54 1.04
N SER A 63 -5.32 -15.34 -0.29
CA SER A 63 -4.57 -16.09 -1.31
C SER A 63 -3.06 -15.78 -1.35
N TRP A 64 -2.50 -15.29 -0.25
CA TRP A 64 -1.11 -14.85 -0.06
C TRP A 64 -0.66 -15.17 1.37
N LEU A 65 0.63 -15.45 1.56
CA LEU A 65 1.19 -15.81 2.86
C LEU A 65 2.55 -15.15 3.07
N ASP A 66 2.73 -14.54 4.25
CA ASP A 66 3.99 -14.01 4.78
C ASP A 66 4.81 -13.14 3.81
N ILE A 67 4.16 -12.11 3.27
CA ILE A 67 4.77 -11.10 2.41
C ILE A 67 4.70 -9.70 3.03
N ALA A 68 5.82 -8.98 3.02
CA ALA A 68 5.92 -7.58 3.41
C ALA A 68 6.12 -6.68 2.19
N ARG A 69 5.64 -5.43 2.26
CA ARG A 69 5.73 -4.45 1.18
C ARG A 69 6.26 -3.11 1.69
N ASN A 70 7.19 -2.52 0.96
CA ASN A 70 7.68 -1.17 1.13
C ASN A 70 7.51 -0.42 -0.20
N VAL A 71 6.83 0.72 -0.20
CA VAL A 71 6.79 1.60 -1.38
C VAL A 71 7.90 2.62 -1.23
N LEU A 72 8.92 2.53 -2.08
CA LEU A 72 10.09 3.40 -2.02
C LEU A 72 9.83 4.71 -2.79
N ILE A 73 9.17 4.62 -3.94
CA ILE A 73 8.78 5.74 -4.82
C ILE A 73 7.38 5.47 -5.38
N GLY A 74 6.58 6.52 -5.59
CA GLY A 74 5.15 6.52 -5.98
C GLY A 74 4.17 6.76 -4.82
N ASN A 75 4.74 7.15 -3.68
CA ASN A 75 4.24 7.22 -2.31
C ASN A 75 3.92 8.55 -1.65
N GLN A 76 4.77 9.52 -1.93
CA GLN A 76 5.06 10.63 -1.00
C GLN A 76 5.06 11.99 -1.73
N GLY A 77 4.16 12.14 -2.71
CA GLY A 77 4.03 13.35 -3.53
C GLY A 77 4.76 13.33 -4.89
N GLU A 78 5.51 12.27 -5.21
CA GLU A 78 6.23 12.20 -6.50
C GLU A 78 5.31 12.23 -7.72
N THR A 79 5.77 12.88 -8.79
CA THR A 79 5.15 12.80 -10.13
C THR A 79 5.64 11.61 -10.96
N ALA A 80 6.36 10.66 -10.35
CA ALA A 80 6.88 9.48 -11.03
C ALA A 80 5.73 8.69 -11.68
N ARG A 81 5.90 8.31 -12.95
CA ARG A 81 4.89 7.54 -13.69
C ARG A 81 4.89 6.04 -13.35
N PHE A 82 5.74 5.65 -12.41
CA PHE A 82 5.89 4.29 -11.90
C PHE A 82 5.93 4.30 -10.37
N HIS A 83 5.59 3.17 -9.77
CA HIS A 83 5.87 2.90 -8.37
C HIS A 83 7.07 1.96 -8.29
N PHE A 84 8.05 2.32 -7.47
CA PHE A 84 9.18 1.46 -7.14
C PHE A 84 8.99 0.91 -5.74
N ARG A 85 8.93 -0.42 -5.64
CA ARG A 85 8.56 -1.10 -4.40
C ARG A 85 9.60 -2.16 -4.07
N TYR A 86 9.80 -2.40 -2.78
CA TYR A 86 10.49 -3.58 -2.28
C TYR A 86 9.46 -4.53 -1.65
N PHE A 87 9.59 -5.81 -1.96
CA PHE A 87 8.83 -6.90 -1.35
C PHE A 87 9.77 -7.89 -0.71
N GLU A 88 9.30 -8.50 0.38
CA GLU A 88 10.01 -9.59 1.04
C GLU A 88 9.03 -10.71 1.37
N ILE A 89 9.37 -11.93 0.97
CA ILE A 89 8.59 -13.14 1.21
C ILE A 89 9.36 -14.03 2.17
N ALA A 90 8.78 -14.33 3.33
CA ALA A 90 9.37 -15.23 4.31
C ALA A 90 9.47 -16.66 3.76
N PRO A 91 10.33 -17.53 4.34
CA PRO A 91 10.34 -18.97 4.03
C PRO A 91 8.93 -19.59 4.02
N GLY A 92 8.59 -20.30 2.95
CA GLY A 92 7.26 -20.90 2.74
C GLY A 92 6.18 -19.93 2.23
N GLY A 93 6.44 -18.63 2.24
CA GLY A 93 5.51 -17.60 1.80
C GLY A 93 5.33 -17.52 0.28
N PHE A 94 4.28 -16.81 -0.14
CA PHE A 94 3.98 -16.57 -1.55
C PHE A 94 3.06 -15.35 -1.74
N SER A 95 3.24 -14.70 -2.90
CA SER A 95 2.29 -13.72 -3.44
C SER A 95 1.05 -14.40 -4.02
N SER A 96 -0.01 -13.64 -4.29
CA SER A 96 -1.21 -14.18 -4.97
C SER A 96 -0.88 -14.67 -6.38
N LEU A 97 -1.56 -15.75 -6.79
CA LEU A 97 -1.60 -16.15 -8.19
C LEU A 97 -2.61 -15.26 -8.91
N GLU A 98 -2.12 -14.37 -9.75
CA GLU A 98 -2.95 -13.33 -10.38
C GLU A 98 -2.58 -13.09 -11.84
N GLN A 99 -3.45 -12.32 -12.50
CA GLN A 99 -3.33 -11.88 -13.89
C GLN A 99 -3.84 -10.45 -14.01
N HIS A 100 -3.19 -9.63 -14.81
CA HIS A 100 -3.60 -8.26 -15.10
C HIS A 100 -2.83 -7.72 -16.32
N ARG A 101 -3.29 -6.60 -16.88
CA ARG A 101 -2.70 -5.99 -18.08
C ARG A 101 -1.40 -5.25 -17.80
N HIS A 102 -1.24 -4.66 -16.62
CA HIS A 102 0.00 -3.98 -16.30
C HIS A 102 1.18 -4.94 -16.16
N GLU A 103 2.35 -4.48 -16.55
CA GLU A 103 3.60 -5.23 -16.53
C GLU A 103 4.29 -5.13 -15.16
N HIS A 104 5.20 -6.08 -14.88
CA HIS A 104 6.16 -5.95 -13.79
C HIS A 104 7.59 -6.06 -14.30
N VAL A 105 8.47 -5.23 -13.76
CA VAL A 105 9.92 -5.48 -13.77
C VAL A 105 10.33 -5.84 -12.35
N VAL A 106 10.83 -7.06 -12.17
CA VAL A 106 11.27 -7.60 -10.89
C VAL A 106 12.77 -7.78 -10.90
N VAL A 107 13.45 -7.36 -9.84
CA VAL A 107 14.88 -7.62 -9.63
C VAL A 107 15.07 -8.26 -8.28
N CYS A 108 15.59 -9.47 -8.24
CA CYS A 108 15.89 -10.15 -6.99
C CYS A 108 17.12 -9.50 -6.34
N ILE A 109 17.03 -9.16 -5.05
CA ILE A 109 18.11 -8.47 -4.33
C ILE A 109 18.45 -9.08 -2.98
N ARG A 110 17.66 -10.06 -2.49
CA ARG A 110 17.89 -10.77 -1.23
C ARG A 110 17.52 -12.23 -1.38
N GLY A 111 18.43 -13.11 -0.97
CA GLY A 111 18.20 -14.55 -0.98
C GLY A 111 17.93 -15.07 -2.40
N LYS A 112 17.00 -16.03 -2.49
CA LYS A 112 16.54 -16.61 -3.74
C LYS A 112 15.06 -16.95 -3.66
N GLY A 113 14.39 -16.97 -4.80
CA GLY A 113 12.95 -17.23 -4.89
C GLY A 113 12.58 -18.01 -6.13
N LYS A 114 11.28 -18.26 -6.30
CA LYS A 114 10.74 -18.77 -7.56
C LYS A 114 9.73 -17.80 -8.14
N VAL A 115 9.75 -17.66 -9.46
CA VAL A 115 8.71 -16.99 -10.22
C VAL A 115 7.99 -18.00 -11.11
N ARG A 116 6.67 -17.99 -11.08
CA ARG A 116 5.81 -18.66 -12.04
C ARG A 116 5.39 -17.65 -13.10
N MET A 117 5.52 -18.02 -14.37
CA MET A 117 4.99 -17.27 -15.52
C MET A 117 4.25 -18.25 -16.42
N GLY A 118 2.92 -18.14 -16.46
CA GLY A 118 2.04 -19.13 -17.08
C GLY A 118 2.19 -20.51 -16.45
N ARG A 119 2.69 -21.47 -17.24
CA ARG A 119 2.94 -22.86 -16.82
C ARG A 119 4.39 -23.10 -16.35
N LYS A 120 5.31 -22.18 -16.64
CA LYS A 120 6.73 -22.35 -16.35
C LYS A 120 7.08 -21.76 -14.98
N ARG A 121 8.10 -22.33 -14.36
CA ARG A 121 8.66 -21.86 -13.08
C ARG A 121 10.17 -21.73 -13.21
N TYR A 122 10.70 -20.66 -12.65
CA TYR A 122 12.12 -20.33 -12.69
C TYR A 122 12.59 -19.99 -11.28
N THR A 123 13.82 -20.38 -10.95
CA THR A 123 14.50 -19.91 -9.73
C THR A 123 15.16 -18.57 -10.04
N LEU A 124 15.06 -17.63 -9.12
CA LEU A 124 15.71 -16.32 -9.19
C LEU A 124 16.76 -16.21 -8.09
N GLY A 125 17.96 -15.76 -8.44
CA GLY A 125 19.04 -15.39 -7.54
C GLY A 125 19.35 -13.89 -7.59
N TYR A 126 20.38 -13.48 -6.86
CA TYR A 126 20.77 -12.07 -6.76
C TYR A 126 20.98 -11.42 -8.14
N LEU A 127 20.35 -10.27 -8.36
CA LEU A 127 20.33 -9.47 -9.59
C LEU A 127 19.66 -10.10 -10.81
N ASP A 128 19.10 -11.30 -10.70
CA ASP A 128 18.23 -11.82 -11.74
C ASP A 128 17.04 -10.88 -11.94
N THR A 129 16.80 -10.54 -13.20
CA THR A 129 15.76 -9.61 -13.61
C THR A 129 14.68 -10.35 -14.38
N VAL A 130 13.43 -10.10 -14.04
CA VAL A 130 12.26 -10.72 -14.66
C VAL A 130 11.33 -9.65 -15.18
N TYR A 131 10.94 -9.80 -16.43
CA TYR A 131 9.84 -9.07 -17.02
C TYR A 131 8.60 -9.96 -17.07
N ILE A 132 7.52 -9.51 -16.44
CA ILE A 132 6.22 -10.18 -16.49
C ILE A 132 5.34 -9.36 -17.45
N ALA A 133 5.12 -9.91 -18.63
CA ALA A 133 4.35 -9.28 -19.70
C ALA A 133 2.86 -9.15 -19.35
N PRO A 134 2.10 -8.27 -20.05
CA PRO A 134 0.66 -8.14 -19.88
C PRO A 134 -0.05 -9.49 -19.92
N ASP A 135 -1.06 -9.65 -19.08
CA ASP A 135 -1.94 -10.81 -19.03
C ASP A 135 -1.23 -12.15 -18.77
N THR A 136 0.04 -12.13 -18.38
CA THR A 136 0.75 -13.33 -17.93
C THR A 136 0.26 -13.71 -16.55
N ILE A 137 -0.26 -14.93 -16.37
CA ILE A 137 -0.55 -15.46 -15.03
C ILE A 137 0.77 -15.61 -14.28
N HIS A 138 0.91 -15.00 -13.11
CA HIS A 138 2.17 -15.03 -12.38
C HIS A 138 1.99 -15.18 -10.87
N GLN A 139 3.05 -15.67 -10.24
CA GLN A 139 3.19 -15.79 -8.79
C GLN A 139 4.68 -15.83 -8.43
N LEU A 140 5.07 -15.03 -7.44
CA LEU A 140 6.36 -15.14 -6.76
C LEU A 140 6.20 -15.90 -5.44
N SER A 141 7.11 -16.83 -5.15
CA SER A 141 7.09 -17.64 -3.94
C SER A 141 8.50 -17.91 -3.40
N ASN A 142 8.56 -18.24 -2.12
CA ASN A 142 9.80 -18.58 -1.43
C ASN A 142 9.74 -20.01 -0.89
N PRO A 143 10.16 -21.02 -1.66
CA PRO A 143 10.26 -22.40 -1.18
C PRO A 143 11.56 -22.68 -0.41
N PHE A 144 12.34 -21.66 -0.07
CA PHE A 144 13.67 -21.80 0.55
C PHE A 144 13.66 -21.37 2.03
N HIS A 145 14.82 -21.45 2.69
CA HIS A 145 14.96 -21.25 4.14
C HIS A 145 15.34 -19.83 4.55
N GLU A 146 15.69 -18.95 3.60
CA GLU A 146 16.02 -17.55 3.84
C GLU A 146 14.98 -16.63 3.18
N PRO A 147 14.79 -15.38 3.66
CA PRO A 147 13.87 -14.44 3.03
C PRO A 147 14.20 -14.17 1.57
N PHE A 148 13.18 -14.18 0.72
CA PHE A 148 13.26 -13.80 -0.68
C PHE A 148 12.81 -12.34 -0.84
N GLY A 149 13.75 -11.46 -1.14
CA GLY A 149 13.49 -10.03 -1.33
C GLY A 149 13.75 -9.58 -2.76
N PHE A 150 12.85 -8.75 -3.28
CA PHE A 150 12.95 -8.24 -4.64
C PHE A 150 12.39 -6.83 -4.77
N PHE A 151 12.98 -6.07 -5.69
CA PHE A 151 12.37 -4.85 -6.17
C PHE A 151 11.33 -5.16 -7.24
N CYS A 152 10.28 -4.34 -7.30
CA CYS A 152 9.22 -4.44 -8.28
C CYS A 152 8.78 -3.06 -8.76
N VAL A 153 8.94 -2.81 -10.06
CA VAL A 153 8.49 -1.60 -10.75
C VAL A 153 7.18 -1.89 -11.48
N VAL A 154 6.20 -1.01 -11.30
CA VAL A 154 4.93 -1.04 -12.03
C VAL A 154 4.50 0.37 -12.40
N ASN A 155 3.63 0.54 -13.39
CA ASN A 155 3.03 1.83 -13.71
C ASN A 155 2.21 2.38 -12.54
N ALA A 156 2.28 3.69 -12.29
CA ALA A 156 1.53 4.35 -11.21
C ALA A 156 0.02 4.23 -11.44
N ARG A 157 -0.41 4.47 -12.70
CA ARG A 157 -1.77 4.20 -13.17
C ARG A 157 -1.81 2.81 -13.79
N ARG A 158 -2.62 1.92 -13.23
CA ARG A 158 -2.72 0.51 -13.65
C ARG A 158 -4.07 -0.09 -13.27
N ASP A 159 -4.41 -1.20 -13.92
CA ASP A 159 -5.60 -1.99 -13.63
C ASP A 159 -5.47 -2.79 -12.32
N LYS A 160 -6.59 -3.35 -11.85
CA LYS A 160 -6.63 -4.19 -10.65
C LYS A 160 -6.29 -5.65 -11.00
N PRO A 161 -5.58 -6.38 -10.12
CA PRO A 161 -5.31 -7.80 -10.32
C PRO A 161 -6.59 -8.64 -10.32
N LYS A 162 -6.65 -9.63 -11.21
CA LYS A 162 -7.63 -10.73 -11.20
C LYS A 162 -7.00 -11.95 -10.54
N LEU A 163 -7.56 -12.38 -9.40
CA LEU A 163 -7.13 -13.60 -8.73
C LEU A 163 -7.48 -14.85 -9.56
N ILE A 164 -6.53 -15.77 -9.68
CA ILE A 164 -6.72 -17.04 -10.36
C ILE A 164 -6.94 -18.13 -9.30
N ARG A 165 -8.11 -18.78 -9.33
CA ARG A 165 -8.36 -19.95 -8.49
C ARG A 165 -7.43 -21.08 -8.93
N GLN A 166 -6.71 -21.69 -7.98
CA GLN A 166 -6.00 -22.93 -8.25
C GLN A 166 -7.04 -24.04 -8.37
N THR A 167 -7.38 -24.47 -9.58
CA THR A 167 -8.06 -25.75 -9.76
C THR A 167 -7.04 -26.83 -9.39
N ILE A 168 -7.29 -27.58 -8.31
CA ILE A 168 -6.52 -28.78 -7.99
C ILE A 168 -6.81 -29.78 -9.11
N GLN A 169 -5.95 -29.85 -10.13
CA GLN A 169 -5.93 -30.97 -11.05
C GLN A 169 -5.13 -32.09 -10.37
N GLY A 170 -5.81 -33.15 -9.95
CA GLY A 170 -5.17 -34.41 -9.58
C GLY A 170 -5.47 -34.96 -8.19
N VAL A 171 -6.75 -35.18 -7.85
CA VAL A 171 -7.11 -36.34 -7.01
C VAL A 171 -7.95 -37.25 -7.90
N PRO A 172 -7.43 -38.41 -8.34
CA PRO A 172 -8.30 -39.43 -8.91
C PRO A 172 -9.25 -39.84 -7.79
N GLY A 173 -10.55 -39.64 -8.02
CA GLY A 173 -11.57 -40.19 -7.13
C GLY A 173 -11.33 -41.69 -7.01
N ARG A 174 -11.24 -42.18 -5.77
CA ARG A 174 -11.38 -43.61 -5.52
C ARG A 174 -12.83 -43.96 -5.87
N GLY A 175 -13.00 -44.62 -7.01
CA GLY A 175 -14.17 -45.37 -7.40
C GLY A 175 -13.74 -46.80 -7.64
#